data_AF-A0A350UWC6-F1
#
_entry.id   AF-A0A350UWC6-F1
#
_cell.length_a   1.000
_cell.length_b   1.000
_cell.length_c   1.000
_cell.angle_alpha   90.00
_cell.angle_beta   90.00
_cell.angle_gamma   90.00
#
_symmetry.space_group_name_H-M   'P 1'
#
loop_
_entity.id
_entity.type
_entity.pdbx_description
1 polymer ?
#
loop_
_entity_poly.entity_id
_entity_poly.type
_entity_poly.pdbx_seq_one_letter_code
_entity_poly.pdbx_strand_id
1 'polypeptide(L)' 'KEFTIDYAVCIFCGNCEEACPEEAIFMSDDYEIPMLNREDMKYNLEQLSVPIEQLKDRVEFTRKMYGKWNY' A
#
# COMPACT_ATOMS: atom_id res chain seq x y z
N LYS A 1 -15.23 11.97 -0.24
CA LYS A 1 -15.05 10.77 0.61
C LYS A 1 -13.60 10.77 1.05
N GLU A 2 -13.34 10.52 2.32
CA GLU A 2 -11.99 10.44 2.87
C GLU A 2 -11.42 9.03 2.62
N PHE A 3 -10.14 8.93 2.26
CA PHE A 3 -9.44 7.66 2.10
C PHE A 3 -8.47 7.51 3.27
N THR A 4 -8.67 6.46 4.07
CA THR A 4 -7.85 6.17 5.24
C THR A 4 -7.55 4.69 5.33
N ILE A 5 -6.35 4.34 5.78
CA ILE A 5 -5.96 2.98 6.10
C ILE A 5 -5.72 2.88 7.60
N ASP A 6 -6.32 1.88 8.23
CA ASP A 6 -6.15 1.61 9.66
C ASP A 6 -5.15 0.47 9.87
N TYR A 7 -3.93 0.82 10.25
CA TYR A 7 -2.83 -0.12 10.47
C TYR A 7 -3.06 -1.09 11.64
N ALA A 8 -3.99 -0.79 12.56
CA ALA A 8 -4.33 -1.71 13.64
C ALA A 8 -5.25 -2.85 13.20
N VAL A 9 -5.91 -2.70 12.05
CA VAL A 9 -6.84 -3.70 11.47
C VAL A 9 -6.23 -4.34 10.23
N CYS A 10 -5.39 -3.60 9.50
CA CYS A 10 -4.66 -4.11 8.36
C CYS A 10 -3.82 -5.33 8.75
N ILE A 11 -3.95 -6.41 7.99
CA ILE A 11 -3.17 -7.64 8.17
C ILE A 11 -2.02 -7.76 7.14
N PHE A 12 -1.76 -6.69 6.39
CA PHE A 12 -0.68 -6.60 5.40
C PHE A 12 -0.70 -7.73 4.34
N CYS A 13 -1.90 -8.15 3.91
CA CYS A 13 -2.06 -9.26 2.98
C CYS A 13 -1.71 -8.95 1.51
N GLY A 14 -1.67 -7.67 1.12
CA GLY A 14 -1.43 -7.26 -0.26
C GLY A 14 -2.65 -7.32 -1.19
N ASN A 15 -3.83 -7.72 -0.70
CA ASN A 15 -5.03 -7.79 -1.54
C ASN A 15 -5.45 -6.44 -2.13
N CYS A 16 -5.14 -5.33 -1.44
CA CYS A 16 -5.44 -3.99 -1.94
C CYS A 16 -4.63 -3.63 -3.21
N GLU A 17 -3.38 -4.07 -3.26
CA GLU A 17 -2.47 -3.89 -4.40
C GLU A 17 -2.95 -4.68 -5.62
N GLU A 18 -3.35 -5.94 -5.42
CA GLU A 18 -3.90 -6.80 -6.49
C GLU A 18 -5.27 -6.32 -7.00
N ALA A 19 -6.16 -5.92 -6.09
CA ALA A 19 -7.52 -5.54 -6.44
C ALA A 19 -7.62 -4.16 -7.10
N CYS A 20 -6.58 -3.33 -7.03
CA CYS A 20 -6.64 -1.95 -7.53
C CYS A 20 -6.53 -1.92 -9.07
N PRO A 21 -7.58 -1.52 -9.80
CA PRO A 21 -7.56 -1.55 -11.27
C PRO A 21 -6.68 -0.46 -11.90
N GLU A 22 -6.41 0.61 -11.14
CA GLU A 22 -5.63 1.79 -11.56
C GLU A 22 -4.20 1.78 -11.00
N GLU A 23 -3.79 0.69 -10.32
CA GLU A 23 -2.44 0.58 -9.75
C GLU A 23 -2.06 1.75 -8.82
N ALA A 24 -3.00 2.21 -7.99
CA ALA A 24 -2.80 3.41 -7.15
C ALA A 24 -2.19 3.12 -5.77
N ILE A 25 -2.15 1.86 -5.34
CA ILE A 25 -1.67 1.44 -4.03
C ILE A 25 -0.73 0.25 -4.17
N PHE A 26 0.42 0.34 -3.51
CA PHE A 26 1.41 -0.72 -3.41
C PHE A 26 1.88 -0.82 -1.97
N MET A 27 2.31 -2.02 -1.56
CA MET A 27 2.92 -2.22 -0.25
C MET A 27 4.33 -1.63 -0.26
N SER A 28 4.69 -0.85 0.77
CA SER A 28 6.08 -0.44 0.98
C SER A 28 6.87 -1.54 1.70
N ASP A 29 8.20 -1.42 1.64
CA ASP A 29 9.12 -2.30 2.37
C ASP A 29 9.36 -1.81 3.81
N ASP A 30 8.61 -0.79 4.27
CA ASP A 30 8.72 -0.26 5.62
C ASP A 30 8.10 -1.23 6.62
N TYR A 31 8.94 -1.91 7.38
CA TYR A 31 8.52 -2.85 8.43
C TYR A 31 8.53 -2.21 9.83
N GLU A 32 9.25 -1.11 10.02
CA GLU A 32 9.38 -0.42 11.29
C GLU A 32 8.30 0.65 11.45
N ILE A 33 7.08 0.23 11.79
CA ILE A 33 5.94 1.14 12.01
C ILE A 33 5.51 1.11 13.49
N PRO A 34 6.37 1.50 14.44
CA PRO A 34 6.03 1.48 15.86
C PRO A 34 5.03 2.59 16.17
N MET A 35 3.89 2.22 16.76
CA MET A 35 2.87 3.17 17.20
C MET A 35 2.42 2.88 18.62
N LEU A 36 2.31 3.93 19.42
CA LEU A 36 1.92 3.82 20.83
C LEU A 36 0.41 4.01 21.01
N ASN A 37 -0.21 4.89 20.21
CA ASN A 37 -1.64 5.17 20.30
C ASN A 37 -2.38 4.61 19.08
N ARG A 38 -3.62 4.19 19.33
CA ARG A 38 -4.53 3.64 18.31
C ARG A 38 -4.97 4.67 17.27
N GLU A 39 -5.00 5.94 17.66
CA GLU A 39 -5.38 7.06 16.79
C GLU A 39 -4.31 7.34 15.74
N ASP A 40 -3.04 7.21 16.11
CA ASP A 40 -1.89 7.40 15.21
C ASP A 40 -1.84 6.31 14.12
N MET A 41 -2.46 5.15 14.35
CA MET A 41 -2.50 4.03 13.41
C MET A 41 -3.45 4.24 12.23
N LYS A 42 -4.22 5.34 12.20
CA LYS A 42 -5.08 5.69 11.06
C LYS A 42 -4.37 6.69 10.16
N TYR A 43 -3.97 6.25 8.99
CA TYR A 43 -3.27 7.06 8.02
C TYR A 43 -4.24 7.63 7.00
N ASN A 44 -4.09 8.91 6.70
CA ASN A 44 -4.80 9.58 5.61
C ASN A 44 -4.03 9.46 4.29
N LEU A 45 -4.64 9.97 3.21
CA LEU A 45 -4.05 9.92 1.88
C LEU A 45 -2.70 10.66 1.80
N GLU A 46 -2.57 11.80 2.47
CA GLU A 46 -1.33 12.59 2.47
C GLU A 46 -0.17 11.83 3.10
N GLN A 47 -0.42 11.09 4.19
CA GLN A 47 0.58 10.25 4.86
C GLN A 47 0.96 9.01 4.06
N LEU A 48 0.03 8.49 3.23
CA LEU A 48 0.25 7.31 2.39
C LEU A 48 0.91 7.66 1.04
N SER A 49 0.88 8.93 0.65
CA SER A 49 1.37 9.39 -0.65
C SER A 49 2.89 9.55 -0.62
N VAL A 50 3.59 8.59 -1.25
CA VAL A 50 5.05 8.60 -1.37
C VAL A 50 5.47 8.63 -2.85
N PRO A 51 6.69 9.11 -3.16
CA PRO A 51 7.24 9.04 -4.52
C PRO A 51 7.37 7.60 -5.01
N ILE A 52 7.05 7.37 -6.28
CA ILE A 52 7.09 6.03 -6.91
C ILE A 52 8.49 5.41 -6.89
N GLU A 53 9.54 6.24 -6.86
CA GLU A 53 10.93 5.81 -6.80
C GLU A 53 11.22 4.95 -5.56
N GLN A 54 10.51 5.16 -4.45
CA GLN A 54 10.67 4.37 -3.22
C GLN A 54 10.03 2.98 -3.32
N LEU A 55 9.10 2.78 -4.26
CA LEU A 55 8.32 1.56 -4.42
C LEU A 55 8.67 0.81 -5.72
N LYS A 56 9.71 1.25 -6.43
CA LYS A 56 10.02 0.81 -7.79
C LYS A 56 10.05 -0.71 -7.92
N ASP A 57 10.75 -1.38 -7.01
CA ASP A 57 10.92 -2.84 -7.04
C ASP A 57 9.59 -3.57 -6.84
N ARG A 58 8.74 -3.07 -5.94
CA ARG A 58 7.41 -3.62 -5.69
C ARG A 58 6.48 -3.41 -6.87
N VAL A 59 6.47 -2.20 -7.43
CA VAL A 59 5.66 -1.86 -8.60
C VAL A 59 6.02 -2.76 -9.79
N GLU A 60 7.31 -2.94 -10.06
CA GLU A 60 7.79 -3.81 -11.12
C GLU A 60 7.41 -5.28 -10.88
N PHE A 61 7.54 -5.76 -9.64
CA PHE A 61 7.13 -7.11 -9.27
C PHE A 61 5.64 -7.34 -9.52
N THR A 62 4.78 -6.43 -9.04
CA THR A 62 3.33 -6.56 -9.14
C THR A 62 2.85 -6.47 -10.57
N ARG A 63 3.43 -5.60 -11.39
CA ARG A 63 3.15 -5.56 -12.84
C ARG A 63 3.57 -6.83 -13.56
N LYS A 64 4.69 -7.45 -13.15
CA LYS A 64 5.15 -8.71 -13.75
C LYS A 64 4.28 -9.90 -13.34
N MET A 65 3.80 -9.94 -12.10
CA MET A 65 3.04 -11.08 -11.56
C MET A 65 1.54 -10.97 -11.89
N TYR A 66 0.95 -9.79 -11.67
CA TYR A 66 -0.49 -9.54 -11.75
C TYR A 66 -0.88 -8.59 -12.90
N GLY A 67 0.08 -8.20 -13.74
CA GLY A 67 -0.17 -7.34 -14.88
C GLY A 67 -1.34 -7.83 -15.73
N LYS A 68 -2.18 -6.88 -16.14
CA LYS A 68 -3.44 -7.03 -16.92
C LYS A 68 -3.32 -7.79 -18.27
N TRP A 69 -2.14 -8.34 -18.58
CA TRP A 69 -1.76 -9.02 -19.83
C TRP A 69 -1.13 -10.40 -19.59
N ASN A 70 -1.19 -10.94 -18.37
CA ASN A 70 -0.67 -12.27 -18.03
C ASN A 70 -1.67 -13.42 -18.30
N TYR A 71 -2.60 -13.23 -19.24
CA TYR A 71 -3.48 -14.27 -19.81
C TYR A 71 -3.26 -14.38 -21.31
#